data_AF-A0A759LL74-F1
#
_entry.id   AF-A0A759LL74-F1
#
_cell.length_a   1.000
_cell.length_b   1.000
_cell.length_c   1.000
_cell.angle_alpha   90.00
_cell.angle_beta   90.00
_cell.angle_gamma   90.00
#
_symmetry.space_group_name_H-M   'P 1'
#
loop_
_entity.id
_entity.type
_entity.pdbx_description
1 polymer ?
#
loop_
_entity_poly.entity_id
_entity_poly.type
_entity_poly.pdbx_seq_one_letter_code
_entity_poly.pdbx_strand_id
1 'polypeptide(L)'
;IQAEITQRLNEIDRVSGQTQFNGVKVLAQDNTLTIQVGANDGETIDIDLKQINSQTLGLDTLNVQKKYDVDNTVVTNPNYVDGAALSTTMPTAAEIKTAIGTGAGTPAVKGNEVQFDKSTGKYYVEIEGYSAPDAAKNGIYEAKVADDGTISLETGTKKIGTAMPAGAEVITHVQKKDQPVVVDASVKDALKAGGVDDAVADTAQLVKMSYTDKNGKTIEGGYALKAGDKYYAADYDEATGAIKAKTTSYTAADGTTKTAANQLGGVDGKTEVVTIDGKTYNASKAEGHNFKAQPDLAEAAAKTTENPLAKIDAALAQVDALRSDLGAVQNRFNSAITNLGNTVNNLSSARSRIEDSDYATEVSNMSRAQILQQAGTSVLAQANQVPQNVLSLLR
;
A
#
# COMPACT_ATOMS: atom_id res chain seq x y z
N ILE A 1 -18.91 -1.71 7.75
CA ILE A 1 -19.30 -2.65 6.67
C ILE A 1 -18.20 -2.78 5.62
N GLN A 2 -17.95 -1.81 4.71
CA GLN A 2 -16.94 -2.01 3.65
C GLN A 2 -15.56 -2.41 4.18
N ALA A 3 -15.06 -1.75 5.23
CA ALA A 3 -13.76 -2.09 5.82
C ALA A 3 -13.69 -3.56 6.28
N GLU A 4 -14.77 -4.09 6.86
CA GLU A 4 -14.86 -5.49 7.27
C GLU A 4 -14.91 -6.43 6.07
N ILE A 5 -15.68 -6.09 5.03
CA ILE A 5 -15.70 -6.85 3.77
C ILE A 5 -14.28 -6.94 3.18
N THR A 6 -13.57 -5.82 3.10
CA THR A 6 -12.18 -5.80 2.61
C THR A 6 -11.26 -6.66 3.46
N GLN A 7 -11.39 -6.64 4.80
CA GLN A 7 -10.61 -7.51 5.69
C GLN A 7 -10.89 -9.00 5.45
N ARG A 8 -12.15 -9.38 5.24
CA ARG A 8 -12.52 -10.78 4.93
C ARG A 8 -11.99 -11.24 3.58
N LEU A 9 -12.05 -10.39 2.55
CA LEU A 9 -11.48 -10.69 1.25
C LEU A 9 -9.95 -10.82 1.31
N ASN A 10 -9.27 -9.92 2.02
CA ASN A 10 -7.83 -10.01 2.25
C ASN A 10 -7.44 -11.31 2.99
N GLU A 11 -8.28 -11.76 3.94
CA GLU A 11 -8.05 -13.03 4.62
C GLU A 11 -8.23 -14.24 3.68
N ILE A 12 -9.22 -14.21 2.77
CA ILE A 12 -9.38 -15.23 1.72
C ILE A 12 -8.12 -15.29 0.85
N ASP A 13 -7.62 -14.14 0.38
CA ASP A 13 -6.41 -14.06 -0.45
C ASP A 13 -5.17 -14.57 0.30
N ARG A 14 -5.07 -14.25 1.60
CA ARG A 14 -3.97 -14.74 2.45
C ARG A 14 -4.01 -16.25 2.61
N VAL A 15 -5.18 -16.82 2.93
CA VAL A 15 -5.34 -18.28 3.05
C VAL A 15 -5.03 -18.96 1.72
N SER A 16 -5.53 -18.43 0.60
CA SER A 16 -5.24 -18.91 -0.75
C SER A 16 -3.73 -19.00 -1.05
N GLY A 17 -3.00 -17.90 -0.85
CA GLY A 17 -1.57 -17.81 -1.20
C GLY A 17 -0.64 -18.51 -0.21
N GLN A 18 -1.07 -18.73 1.04
CA GLN A 18 -0.19 -19.27 2.08
C GLN A 18 -0.40 -20.75 2.36
N THR A 19 -1.62 -21.28 2.19
CA THR A 19 -1.94 -22.67 2.55
C THR A 19 -1.13 -23.64 1.72
N GLN A 20 -0.43 -24.54 2.38
CA GLN A 20 0.48 -25.49 1.74
C GLN A 20 0.46 -26.85 2.41
N PHE A 21 0.69 -27.88 1.60
CA PHE A 21 0.98 -29.23 2.07
C PHE A 21 2.25 -29.72 1.36
N ASN A 22 3.27 -30.06 2.13
CA ASN A 22 4.58 -30.47 1.61
C ASN A 22 5.16 -29.51 0.56
N GLY A 23 5.02 -28.19 0.78
CA GLY A 23 5.47 -27.14 -0.13
C GLY A 23 4.52 -26.83 -1.29
N VAL A 24 3.52 -27.66 -1.58
CA VAL A 24 2.54 -27.41 -2.64
C VAL A 24 1.49 -26.42 -2.16
N LYS A 25 1.32 -25.31 -2.89
CA LYS A 25 0.32 -24.28 -2.62
C LYS A 25 -1.06 -24.73 -3.12
N VAL A 26 -1.87 -25.27 -2.21
CA VAL A 26 -3.08 -26.04 -2.56
C VAL A 26 -4.23 -25.21 -3.15
N LEU A 27 -4.22 -23.89 -3.01
CA LEU A 27 -5.29 -22.98 -3.47
C LEU A 27 -4.77 -21.80 -4.31
N ALA A 28 -3.46 -21.72 -4.57
CA ALA A 28 -2.85 -20.54 -5.17
C ALA A 28 -2.87 -20.56 -6.72
N GLN A 29 -3.03 -21.75 -7.32
CA GLN A 29 -3.01 -21.96 -8.76
C GLN A 29 -3.87 -23.17 -9.14
N ASP A 30 -4.35 -23.19 -10.38
CA ASP A 30 -4.92 -24.40 -10.97
C ASP A 30 -3.81 -25.43 -11.20
N ASN A 31 -3.97 -26.63 -10.66
CA ASN A 31 -3.00 -27.71 -10.80
C ASN A 31 -3.66 -29.08 -10.57
N THR A 32 -3.27 -30.09 -11.33
CA THR A 32 -3.70 -31.47 -11.10
C THR A 32 -2.57 -32.25 -10.43
N LEU A 33 -2.81 -32.74 -9.21
CA LEU A 33 -1.87 -33.62 -8.51
C LEU A 33 -2.24 -35.08 -8.74
N THR A 34 -1.39 -35.80 -9.46
CA THR A 34 -1.56 -37.23 -9.73
C THR A 34 -0.88 -38.05 -8.65
N ILE A 35 -1.62 -38.83 -7.87
CA ILE A 35 -1.08 -39.67 -6.80
C ILE A 35 -1.15 -41.13 -7.22
N GLN A 36 -0.01 -41.83 -7.23
CA GLN A 36 0.02 -43.27 -7.48
C GLN A 36 -0.56 -44.04 -6.29
N VAL A 37 -1.57 -44.87 -6.56
CA VAL A 37 -2.33 -45.65 -5.57
C VAL A 37 -2.32 -47.14 -5.88
N GLY A 38 -1.39 -47.58 -6.73
CA GLY A 38 -1.23 -48.95 -7.13
C GLY A 38 0.24 -49.30 -7.38
N ALA A 39 0.50 -50.57 -7.69
CA ALA A 39 1.86 -51.07 -7.86
C ALA A 39 2.39 -50.83 -9.28
N ASN A 40 1.50 -50.58 -10.25
CA ASN A 40 1.86 -50.41 -11.65
C ASN A 40 1.78 -48.94 -12.07
N ASP A 41 2.51 -48.60 -13.13
CA ASP A 41 2.46 -47.27 -13.73
C ASP A 41 1.04 -46.95 -14.24
N GLY A 42 0.57 -45.74 -13.98
CA GLY A 42 -0.76 -45.27 -14.39
C GLY A 42 -1.91 -45.63 -13.45
N GLU A 43 -1.67 -46.40 -12.37
CA GLU A 43 -2.67 -46.64 -11.31
C GLU A 43 -2.74 -45.42 -10.37
N THR A 44 -3.28 -44.31 -10.87
CA THR A 44 -3.32 -43.01 -10.15
C THR A 44 -4.72 -42.55 -9.80
N ILE A 45 -4.81 -41.69 -8.78
CA ILE A 45 -5.96 -40.84 -8.50
C ILE A 45 -5.49 -39.40 -8.57
N ASP A 46 -6.23 -38.60 -9.32
CA ASP A 46 -5.92 -37.19 -9.52
C ASP A 46 -6.70 -36.33 -8.54
N ILE A 47 -6.05 -35.27 -8.06
CA ILE A 47 -6.64 -34.21 -7.25
C ILE A 47 -6.56 -32.92 -8.06
N ASP A 48 -7.71 -32.43 -8.53
CA ASP A 48 -7.79 -31.17 -9.25
C ASP A 48 -7.86 -30.00 -8.25
N LEU A 49 -6.73 -29.32 -8.08
CA LEU A 49 -6.64 -28.10 -7.32
C LEU A 49 -7.01 -26.91 -8.20
N LYS A 50 -7.71 -25.95 -7.60
CA LYS A 50 -8.16 -24.71 -8.25
C LYS A 50 -7.63 -23.50 -7.50
N GLN A 51 -7.33 -22.45 -8.25
CA GLN A 51 -7.04 -21.15 -7.66
C GLN A 51 -8.32 -20.56 -7.05
N ILE A 52 -8.32 -20.36 -5.74
CA ILE A 52 -9.45 -19.76 -5.01
C ILE A 52 -8.96 -18.51 -4.30
N ASN A 53 -9.22 -17.34 -4.87
CA ASN A 53 -8.93 -16.03 -4.26
C ASN A 53 -10.07 -15.05 -4.58
N SER A 54 -10.00 -13.82 -4.07
CA SER A 54 -11.05 -12.83 -4.28
C SER A 54 -11.31 -12.52 -5.77
N GLN A 55 -10.28 -12.58 -6.62
CA GLN A 55 -10.40 -12.40 -8.07
C GLN A 55 -11.10 -13.57 -8.76
N THR A 56 -10.69 -14.82 -8.51
CA THR A 56 -11.30 -16.00 -9.14
C THR A 56 -12.75 -16.21 -8.66
N LEU A 57 -13.05 -15.80 -7.43
CA LEU A 57 -14.40 -15.75 -6.88
C LEU A 57 -15.23 -14.54 -7.40
N GLY A 58 -14.63 -13.60 -8.14
CA GLY A 58 -15.33 -12.43 -8.68
C GLY A 58 -15.77 -11.39 -7.64
N LEU A 59 -15.07 -11.34 -6.50
CA LEU A 59 -15.37 -10.49 -5.34
C LEU A 59 -14.30 -9.41 -5.06
N ASP A 60 -13.22 -9.39 -5.84
CA ASP A 60 -12.09 -8.48 -5.71
C ASP A 60 -12.46 -6.98 -5.68
N THR A 61 -13.53 -6.63 -6.40
CA THR A 61 -14.10 -5.28 -6.53
C THR A 61 -15.44 -5.12 -5.79
N LEU A 62 -15.81 -6.07 -4.91
CA LEU A 62 -17.03 -6.00 -4.12
C LEU A 62 -17.04 -4.74 -3.23
N ASN A 63 -17.99 -3.85 -3.52
CA ASN A 63 -18.09 -2.56 -2.85
C ASN A 63 -19.54 -2.17 -2.55
N VAL A 64 -19.81 -1.79 -1.29
CA VAL A 64 -21.12 -1.35 -0.80
C VAL A 64 -21.13 0.13 -0.37
N GLN A 65 -20.03 0.85 -0.61
CA GLN A 65 -19.95 2.28 -0.34
C GLN A 65 -20.77 3.06 -1.36
N LYS A 66 -21.04 4.32 -1.01
CA LYS A 66 -21.64 5.31 -1.90
C LYS A 66 -20.73 6.53 -1.97
N LYS A 67 -20.80 7.24 -3.08
CA LYS A 67 -20.03 8.44 -3.33
C LYS A 67 -20.45 9.57 -2.38
N TYR A 68 -19.47 10.25 -1.80
CA TYR A 68 -19.66 11.55 -1.15
C TYR A 68 -19.61 12.67 -2.18
N ASP A 69 -20.31 13.77 -1.92
CA ASP A 69 -20.03 15.01 -2.61
C ASP A 69 -18.71 15.58 -2.07
N VAL A 70 -17.75 15.82 -2.96
CA VAL A 70 -16.37 16.17 -2.61
C VAL A 70 -16.17 17.65 -2.85
N ASP A 71 -15.86 18.38 -1.79
CA ASP A 71 -15.56 19.81 -1.84
C ASP A 71 -14.20 20.10 -1.18
N ASN A 72 -13.72 21.32 -1.32
CA ASN A 72 -12.40 21.74 -0.86
C ASN A 72 -12.37 23.25 -0.57
N THR A 73 -11.54 23.63 0.41
CA THR A 73 -11.21 25.03 0.68
C THR A 73 -9.71 25.24 0.57
N VAL A 74 -9.28 26.31 -0.11
CA VAL A 74 -7.87 26.68 -0.22
C VAL A 74 -7.31 26.96 1.17
N VAL A 75 -6.15 26.39 1.48
CA VAL A 75 -5.46 26.65 2.75
C VAL A 75 -4.66 27.95 2.61
N THR A 76 -4.88 28.88 3.54
CA THR A 76 -4.21 30.18 3.58
C THR A 76 -3.26 30.28 4.75
N ASN A 77 -2.14 31.00 4.56
CA ASN A 77 -1.22 31.36 5.63
C ASN A 77 -1.78 32.57 6.41
N PRO A 78 -2.06 32.44 7.72
CA PRO A 78 -2.58 33.55 8.52
C PRO A 78 -1.53 34.64 8.81
N ASN A 79 -0.25 34.39 8.50
CA ASN A 79 0.85 35.33 8.68
C ASN A 79 1.07 36.20 7.45
N TYR A 80 1.74 37.34 7.66
CA TYR A 80 2.21 38.17 6.55
C TYR A 80 3.32 37.46 5.78
N VAL A 81 3.21 37.50 4.45
CA VAL A 81 4.22 37.02 3.50
C VAL A 81 4.57 38.12 2.51
N ASP A 82 5.78 38.04 1.95
CA ASP A 82 6.26 38.97 0.93
C ASP A 82 5.49 38.79 -0.38
N GLY A 83 4.95 39.91 -0.87
CA GLY A 83 4.29 40.05 -2.17
C GLY A 83 5.21 40.69 -3.20
N ALA A 84 4.70 41.66 -3.96
CA ALA A 84 5.51 42.41 -4.92
C ALA A 84 6.63 43.19 -4.22
N ALA A 85 7.78 43.37 -4.87
CA ALA A 85 8.81 44.27 -4.38
C ALA A 85 8.26 45.70 -4.28
N LEU A 86 8.63 46.42 -3.22
CA LEU A 86 8.29 47.83 -3.09
C LEU A 86 8.96 48.63 -4.21
N SER A 87 8.25 49.64 -4.71
CA SER A 87 8.76 50.53 -5.75
C SER A 87 10.03 51.22 -5.27
N THR A 88 11.05 51.25 -6.13
CA THR A 88 12.28 52.03 -5.88
C THR A 88 12.05 53.54 -6.04
N THR A 89 10.90 53.94 -6.61
CA THR A 89 10.50 55.34 -6.75
C THR A 89 9.68 55.76 -5.52
N MET A 90 10.29 56.55 -4.66
CA MET A 90 9.63 57.12 -3.47
C MET A 90 8.77 58.33 -3.84
N PRO A 91 7.76 58.68 -3.02
CA PRO A 91 7.01 59.92 -3.17
C PRO A 91 7.94 61.12 -3.33
N THR A 92 7.72 61.91 -4.37
CA THR A 92 8.48 63.12 -4.66
C THR A 92 8.22 64.20 -3.61
N ALA A 93 9.12 65.19 -3.52
CA ALA A 93 8.94 66.34 -2.64
C ALA A 93 7.60 67.07 -2.86
N ALA A 94 7.10 67.11 -4.11
CA ALA A 94 5.81 67.73 -4.44
C ALA A 94 4.63 66.92 -3.88
N GLU A 95 4.69 65.59 -3.99
CA GLU A 95 3.67 64.69 -3.45
C GLU A 95 3.67 64.70 -1.92
N ILE A 96 4.85 64.70 -1.29
CA ILE A 96 4.99 64.81 0.16
C ILE A 96 4.43 66.15 0.68
N LYS A 97 4.71 67.27 -0.01
CA LYS A 97 4.14 68.58 0.35
C LYS A 97 2.63 68.63 0.14
N THR A 98 2.12 67.93 -0.87
CA THR A 98 0.67 67.80 -1.08
C THR A 98 0.03 66.99 0.04
N ALA A 99 0.70 65.94 0.52
CA ALA A 99 0.18 65.07 1.57
C ALA A 99 0.24 65.69 2.97
N ILE A 100 1.37 66.31 3.34
CA ILE A 100 1.68 66.77 4.71
C ILE A 100 1.47 68.29 4.88
N GLY A 101 1.50 69.04 3.78
CA GLY A 101 1.37 70.50 3.75
C GLY A 101 2.60 71.21 3.17
N THR A 102 2.36 72.33 2.48
CA THR A 102 3.42 73.13 1.85
C THR A 102 4.37 73.73 2.89
N GLY A 103 5.66 73.89 2.53
CA GLY A 103 6.68 74.47 3.41
C GLY A 103 8.06 74.58 2.76
N ALA A 104 9.00 75.19 3.49
CA ALA A 104 10.40 75.35 3.09
C ALA A 104 11.17 74.01 3.13
N GLY A 105 12.13 73.85 2.22
CA GLY A 105 12.96 72.64 2.08
C GLY A 105 12.50 71.68 0.97
N THR A 106 13.23 70.57 0.82
CA THR A 106 12.98 69.52 -0.18
C THR A 106 12.75 68.21 0.55
N PRO A 107 11.52 67.93 0.99
CA PRO A 107 11.25 66.76 1.80
C PRO A 107 11.38 65.47 0.99
N ALA A 108 11.84 64.42 1.65
CA ALA A 108 12.02 63.09 1.08
C ALA A 108 11.79 62.01 2.14
N VAL A 109 11.55 60.78 1.69
CA VAL A 109 11.57 59.59 2.56
C VAL A 109 13.01 59.30 2.93
N LYS A 110 13.32 59.36 4.21
CA LYS A 110 14.66 59.11 4.74
C LYS A 110 15.10 57.69 4.41
N GLY A 111 16.28 57.56 3.83
CA GLY A 111 16.87 56.28 3.43
C GLY A 111 16.09 55.52 2.35
N ASN A 112 15.01 56.08 1.78
CA ASN A 112 14.05 55.36 0.95
C ASN A 112 13.50 54.09 1.62
N GLU A 113 13.40 54.10 2.95
CA GLU A 113 12.96 52.96 3.73
C GLU A 113 11.46 53.05 4.05
N VAL A 114 10.80 51.89 3.96
CA VAL A 114 9.42 51.69 4.39
C VAL A 114 9.44 50.68 5.51
N GLN A 115 8.72 50.97 6.58
CA GLN A 115 8.61 50.09 7.73
C GLN A 115 7.20 49.56 7.88
N PHE A 116 7.07 48.32 8.32
CA PHE A 116 5.79 47.65 8.47
C PHE A 116 5.63 47.07 9.87
N ASP A 117 4.48 47.34 10.47
CA ASP A 117 4.09 46.78 11.75
C ASP A 117 3.12 45.61 11.54
N LYS A 118 3.61 44.40 11.77
CA LYS A 118 2.86 43.15 11.62
C LYS A 118 1.64 43.08 12.54
N SER A 119 1.63 43.79 13.67
CA SER A 119 0.52 43.77 14.62
C SER A 119 -0.67 44.61 14.15
N THR A 120 -0.40 45.72 13.45
CA THR A 120 -1.42 46.66 12.97
C THR A 120 -1.71 46.54 11.48
N GLY A 121 -0.81 45.91 10.70
CA GLY A 121 -0.93 45.82 9.25
C GLY A 121 -0.64 47.14 8.54
N LYS A 122 0.06 48.07 9.19
CA LYS A 122 0.29 49.44 8.71
C LYS A 122 1.72 49.65 8.24
N TYR A 123 1.86 50.51 7.25
CA TYR A 123 3.14 50.94 6.70
C TYR A 123 3.48 52.34 7.20
N TYR A 124 4.76 52.60 7.43
CA TYR A 124 5.28 53.85 7.94
C TYR A 124 6.52 54.28 7.16
N VAL A 125 6.69 55.60 7.01
CA VAL A 125 7.89 56.22 6.44
C VAL A 125 8.36 57.35 7.33
N GLU A 126 9.68 57.55 7.42
CA GLU A 126 10.27 58.72 8.05
C GLU A 126 10.50 59.81 6.99
N ILE A 127 9.91 60.99 7.19
CA ILE A 127 10.07 62.14 6.32
C ILE A 127 11.11 63.09 6.92
N GLU A 128 12.09 63.46 6.11
CA GLU A 128 13.10 64.47 6.42
C GLU A 128 13.15 65.56 5.33
N GLY A 129 13.96 66.60 5.53
CA GLY A 129 14.23 67.60 4.49
C GLY A 129 13.37 68.87 4.52
N TYR A 130 12.36 68.98 5.41
CA TYR A 130 11.76 70.28 5.72
C TYR A 130 12.77 71.16 6.49
N SER A 131 12.91 72.42 6.09
CA SER A 131 13.78 73.41 6.73
C SER A 131 12.97 74.41 7.56
N ALA A 132 13.63 75.23 8.37
CA ALA A 132 12.95 76.31 9.11
C ALA A 132 12.15 77.22 8.14
N PRO A 133 10.93 77.66 8.51
CA PRO A 133 10.24 77.44 9.78
C PRO A 133 9.48 76.10 9.90
N ASP A 134 9.49 75.25 8.88
CA ASP A 134 8.66 74.05 8.75
C ASP A 134 9.28 72.74 9.28
N ALA A 135 10.48 72.79 9.87
CA ALA A 135 11.23 71.61 10.31
C ALA A 135 10.44 70.68 11.28
N ALA A 136 9.42 71.19 11.97
CA ALA A 136 8.54 70.38 12.83
C ALA A 136 7.74 69.31 12.06
N LYS A 137 7.58 69.47 10.74
CA LYS A 137 6.94 68.50 9.84
C LYS A 137 7.80 67.26 9.57
N ASN A 138 9.11 67.28 9.86
CA ASN A 138 9.94 66.07 9.76
C ASN A 138 9.54 65.05 10.84
N GLY A 139 9.46 63.76 10.51
CA GLY A 139 9.07 62.70 11.43
C GLY A 139 8.37 61.53 10.75
N ILE A 140 7.72 60.68 11.53
CA ILE A 140 7.10 59.44 11.06
C ILE A 140 5.64 59.68 10.63
N TYR A 141 5.27 59.13 9.49
CA TYR A 141 3.92 59.19 8.91
C TYR A 141 3.45 57.80 8.48
N GLU A 142 2.14 57.56 8.54
CA GLU A 142 1.52 56.38 7.94
C GLU A 142 1.55 56.53 6.41
N ALA A 143 2.03 55.48 5.74
CA ALA A 143 2.09 55.37 4.29
C ALA A 143 1.06 54.35 3.79
N LYS A 144 0.64 54.52 2.54
CA LYS A 144 -0.12 53.52 1.79
C LYS A 144 0.81 52.84 0.80
N VAL A 145 0.76 51.51 0.79
CA VAL A 145 1.47 50.69 -0.18
C VAL A 145 0.43 49.96 -1.02
N ALA A 146 0.46 50.18 -2.34
CA ALA A 146 -0.41 49.50 -3.28
C ALA A 146 0.08 48.07 -3.58
N ASP A 147 -0.76 47.24 -4.20
CA ASP A 147 -0.45 45.84 -4.52
C ASP A 147 0.76 45.67 -5.46
N ASP A 148 1.07 46.69 -6.25
CA ASP A 148 2.22 46.76 -7.15
C ASP A 148 3.51 47.28 -6.48
N GLY A 149 3.46 47.57 -5.18
CA GLY A 149 4.58 48.10 -4.41
C GLY A 149 4.69 49.62 -4.42
N THR A 150 3.81 50.35 -5.09
CA THR A 150 3.83 51.82 -5.11
C THR A 150 3.56 52.38 -3.72
N ILE A 151 4.42 53.28 -3.24
CA ILE A 151 4.30 53.95 -1.95
C ILE A 151 3.70 55.33 -2.13
N SER A 152 2.73 55.68 -1.30
CA SER A 152 2.09 56.99 -1.29
C SER A 152 1.76 57.43 0.13
N LEU A 153 1.53 58.74 0.29
CA LEU A 153 1.04 59.33 1.53
C LEU A 153 -0.37 59.86 1.27
N GLU A 154 -1.29 59.58 2.18
CA GLU A 154 -2.65 60.12 2.08
C GLU A 154 -2.66 61.63 2.35
N THR A 155 -3.46 62.36 1.58
CA THR A 155 -3.62 63.81 1.78
C THR A 155 -4.17 64.10 3.17
N GLY A 156 -3.47 64.96 3.91
CA GLY A 156 -3.81 65.29 5.29
C GLY A 156 -3.28 64.29 6.33
N THR A 157 -2.39 63.36 5.93
CA THR A 157 -1.71 62.46 6.87
C THR A 157 -1.00 63.25 7.98
N LYS A 158 -1.11 62.78 9.22
CA LYS A 158 -0.59 63.46 10.40
C LYS A 158 0.68 62.80 10.88
N LYS A 159 1.61 63.63 11.38
CA LYS A 159 2.82 63.16 12.03
C LYS A 159 2.44 62.32 13.24
N ILE A 160 2.90 61.09 13.27
CA ILE A 160 2.67 60.13 14.37
C ILE A 160 3.64 60.41 15.51
N GLY A 161 4.88 60.76 15.18
CA GLY A 161 5.92 61.05 16.16
C GLY A 161 7.28 61.26 15.51
N THR A 162 8.32 61.21 16.33
CA THR A 162 9.73 61.26 15.90
C THR A 162 10.44 59.92 16.11
N ALA A 163 9.78 58.95 16.72
CA ALA A 163 10.26 57.59 16.90
C ALA A 163 9.28 56.64 16.20
N MET A 164 9.82 55.61 15.55
CA MET A 164 9.02 54.60 14.88
C MET A 164 8.19 53.79 15.89
N PRO A 165 6.95 53.37 15.56
CA PRO A 165 6.19 52.44 16.40
C PRO A 165 7.00 51.18 16.75
N ALA A 166 6.87 50.74 18.00
CA ALA A 166 7.55 49.53 18.47
C ALA A 166 7.05 48.30 17.69
N GLY A 167 7.97 47.52 17.12
CA GLY A 167 7.65 46.34 16.31
C GLY A 167 7.49 46.61 14.81
N ALA A 168 7.63 47.86 14.36
CA ALA A 168 7.78 48.14 12.94
C ALA A 168 9.19 47.73 12.47
N GLU A 169 9.27 47.01 11.35
CA GLU A 169 10.52 46.53 10.75
C GLU A 169 10.67 47.10 9.34
N VAL A 170 11.90 47.39 8.91
CA VAL A 170 12.19 47.77 7.52
C VAL A 170 11.88 46.59 6.60
N ILE A 171 11.11 46.85 5.54
CA ILE A 171 10.70 45.85 4.56
C ILE A 171 11.02 46.29 3.14
N THR A 172 11.11 45.32 2.24
CA THR A 172 11.39 45.54 0.81
C THR A 172 10.29 45.02 -0.11
N HIS A 173 9.27 44.36 0.43
CA HIS A 173 8.13 43.82 -0.30
C HIS A 173 6.81 44.20 0.37
N VAL A 174 5.74 44.29 -0.43
CA VAL A 174 4.37 44.43 0.06
C VAL A 174 4.06 43.25 0.97
N GLN A 175 3.55 43.50 2.17
CA GLN A 175 3.17 42.48 3.13
C GLN A 175 1.71 42.10 2.91
N LYS A 176 1.47 40.84 2.55
CA LYS A 176 0.12 40.30 2.29
C LYS A 176 -0.24 39.25 3.34
N LYS A 177 -1.48 39.29 3.81
CA LYS A 177 -2.05 38.34 4.78
C LYS A 177 -3.01 37.38 4.10
N ASP A 178 -3.25 36.22 4.72
CA ASP A 178 -4.25 35.23 4.29
C ASP A 178 -4.05 34.77 2.84
N GLN A 179 -2.78 34.75 2.41
CA GLN A 179 -2.41 34.29 1.08
C GLN A 179 -2.41 32.76 1.02
N PRO A 180 -2.72 32.13 -0.13
CA PRO A 180 -2.62 30.68 -0.28
C PRO A 180 -1.24 30.18 0.16
N VAL A 181 -1.21 29.05 0.87
CA VAL A 181 0.05 28.39 1.21
C VAL A 181 0.78 28.00 -0.07
N VAL A 182 2.05 28.39 -0.16
CA VAL A 182 2.89 28.10 -1.32
C VAL A 182 3.25 26.62 -1.33
N VAL A 183 3.04 25.96 -2.47
CA VAL A 183 3.49 24.58 -2.68
C VAL A 183 4.90 24.60 -3.25
N ASP A 184 5.87 24.15 -2.46
CA ASP A 184 7.29 24.15 -2.84
C ASP A 184 7.58 23.24 -4.04
N ALA A 185 8.69 23.54 -4.72
CA ALA A 185 9.13 22.78 -5.90
C ALA A 185 9.31 21.29 -5.61
N SER A 186 9.88 20.91 -4.46
CA SER A 186 10.08 19.52 -4.06
C SER A 186 8.78 18.73 -3.95
N VAL A 187 7.69 19.38 -3.55
CA VAL A 187 6.36 18.77 -3.45
C VAL A 187 5.76 18.56 -4.83
N LYS A 188 5.93 19.53 -5.73
CA LYS A 188 5.52 19.40 -7.14
C LYS A 188 6.31 18.30 -7.84
N ASP A 189 7.61 18.21 -7.60
CA ASP A 189 8.47 17.16 -8.15
C ASP A 189 8.06 15.77 -7.64
N ALA A 190 7.60 15.65 -6.39
CA ALA A 190 7.06 14.39 -5.87
C ALA A 190 5.78 13.96 -6.58
N LEU A 191 4.89 14.89 -6.97
CA LEU A 191 3.73 14.58 -7.80
C LEU A 191 4.13 14.11 -9.20
N LYS A 192 5.10 14.79 -9.84
CA LYS A 192 5.63 14.42 -11.15
C LYS A 192 6.25 13.02 -11.14
N ALA A 193 7.11 12.74 -10.16
CA ALA A 193 7.67 11.41 -9.94
C ALA A 193 6.58 10.35 -9.69
N GLY A 194 5.47 10.74 -9.07
CA GLY A 194 4.28 9.92 -8.88
C GLY A 194 3.39 9.75 -10.12
N GLY A 195 3.81 10.20 -11.30
CA GLY A 195 3.10 10.02 -12.57
C GLY A 195 2.03 11.06 -12.86
N VAL A 196 2.01 12.19 -12.13
CA VAL A 196 1.18 13.35 -12.50
C VAL A 196 1.88 14.12 -13.62
N ASP A 197 1.11 14.55 -14.63
CA ASP A 197 1.63 15.38 -15.72
C ASP A 197 2.31 16.65 -15.18
N ASP A 198 3.45 17.03 -15.76
CA ASP A 198 4.28 18.13 -15.27
C ASP A 198 3.53 19.46 -15.23
N ALA A 199 2.80 19.79 -16.30
CA ALA A 199 2.04 21.03 -16.38
C ALA A 199 0.88 21.04 -15.37
N VAL A 200 0.25 19.88 -15.16
CA VAL A 200 -0.81 19.73 -14.14
C VAL A 200 -0.22 19.85 -12.73
N ALA A 201 0.89 19.18 -12.43
CA ALA A 201 1.55 19.21 -11.13
C ALA A 201 2.03 20.63 -10.76
N ASP A 202 2.44 21.43 -11.74
CA ASP A 202 2.88 22.81 -11.50
C ASP A 202 1.75 23.75 -11.04
N THR A 203 0.48 23.38 -11.31
CA THR A 203 -0.72 24.09 -10.82
C THR A 203 -1.12 23.72 -9.39
N ALA A 204 -0.37 22.83 -8.73
CA ALA A 204 -0.75 22.31 -7.41
C ALA A 204 -0.99 23.42 -6.37
N GLN A 205 -2.16 23.37 -5.74
CA GLN A 205 -2.54 24.22 -4.62
C GLN A 205 -2.91 23.37 -3.40
N LEU A 206 -2.46 23.78 -2.21
CA LEU A 206 -2.85 23.12 -0.97
C LEU A 206 -4.31 23.45 -0.63
N VAL A 207 -5.11 22.40 -0.43
CA VAL A 207 -6.52 22.50 -0.05
C VAL A 207 -6.83 21.60 1.14
N LYS A 208 -7.83 21.99 1.92
CA LYS A 208 -8.47 21.16 2.93
C LYS A 208 -9.71 20.53 2.31
N MET A 209 -9.82 19.22 2.37
CA MET A 209 -10.93 18.48 1.77
C MET A 209 -12.13 18.44 2.70
N SER A 210 -13.34 18.41 2.14
CA SER A 210 -14.58 18.14 2.86
C SER A 210 -15.48 17.19 2.07
N TYR A 211 -16.28 16.42 2.80
CA TYR A 211 -17.10 15.35 2.22
C TYR A 211 -18.53 15.43 2.75
N THR A 212 -19.49 15.65 1.86
CA THR A 212 -20.90 15.75 2.23
C THR A 212 -21.64 14.47 1.87
N ASP A 213 -22.31 13.88 2.85
CA ASP A 213 -23.12 12.68 2.63
C ASP A 213 -24.46 13.01 1.95
N LYS A 214 -25.20 11.98 1.53
CA LYS A 214 -26.53 12.14 0.91
C LYS A 214 -27.59 12.83 1.80
N ASN A 215 -27.32 12.97 3.11
CA ASN A 215 -28.21 13.62 4.07
C ASN A 215 -27.83 15.10 4.27
N GLY A 216 -26.82 15.61 3.57
CA GLY A 216 -26.32 16.97 3.71
C GLY A 216 -25.35 17.16 4.88
N LYS A 217 -24.91 16.08 5.55
CA LYS A 217 -23.91 16.19 6.61
C LYS A 217 -22.51 16.25 6.00
N THR A 218 -21.81 17.35 6.22
CA THR A 218 -20.40 17.53 5.85
C THR A 218 -19.47 17.07 6.96
N ILE A 219 -18.39 16.39 6.58
CA ILE A 219 -17.27 16.08 7.45
C ILE A 219 -15.98 16.64 6.84
N GLU A 220 -15.12 17.19 7.69
CA GLU A 220 -13.79 17.64 7.29
C GLU A 220 -12.87 16.44 7.04
N GLY A 221 -12.05 16.56 6.00
CA GLY A 221 -11.07 15.59 5.58
C GLY A 221 -9.63 15.97 5.92
N GLY A 222 -8.70 15.22 5.33
CA GLY A 222 -7.28 15.56 5.33
C GLY A 222 -6.96 16.72 4.40
N TYR A 223 -5.66 17.02 4.30
CA TYR A 223 -5.13 17.94 3.32
C TYR A 223 -4.89 17.22 1.98
N ALA A 224 -4.97 17.98 0.90
CA ALA A 224 -4.66 17.50 -0.44
C ALA A 224 -4.01 18.60 -1.28
N LEU A 225 -3.28 18.18 -2.30
CA LEU A 225 -2.80 19.01 -3.38
C LEU A 225 -3.81 18.91 -4.52
N LYS A 226 -4.52 20.01 -4.79
CA LYS A 226 -5.38 20.13 -5.96
C LYS A 226 -4.51 20.48 -7.17
N ALA A 227 -4.41 19.59 -8.13
CA ALA A 227 -3.66 19.79 -9.37
C ALA A 227 -4.58 19.47 -10.56
N GLY A 228 -4.89 20.49 -11.36
CA GLY A 228 -6.03 20.45 -12.30
C GLY A 228 -7.34 20.13 -11.57
N ASP A 229 -8.06 19.11 -12.06
CA ASP A 229 -9.34 18.64 -11.49
C ASP A 229 -9.17 17.51 -10.47
N LYS A 230 -7.93 17.10 -10.18
CA LYS A 230 -7.64 15.97 -9.29
C LYS A 230 -7.12 16.45 -7.95
N TYR A 231 -7.35 15.62 -6.93
CA TYR A 231 -6.88 15.83 -5.57
C TYR A 231 -5.89 14.72 -5.22
N TYR A 232 -4.71 15.10 -4.74
CA TYR A 232 -3.67 14.17 -4.31
C TYR A 232 -3.47 14.32 -2.81
N ALA A 233 -3.56 13.24 -2.05
CA ALA A 233 -3.45 13.26 -0.59
C ALA A 233 -2.09 13.84 -0.17
N ALA A 234 -2.09 14.71 0.83
CA ALA A 234 -0.89 15.33 1.37
C ALA A 234 -1.00 15.48 2.88
N ASP A 235 0.16 15.46 3.55
CA ASP A 235 0.27 15.90 4.93
C ASP A 235 0.73 17.37 4.93
N TYR A 236 0.18 18.15 5.85
CA TYR A 236 0.52 19.56 6.05
C TYR A 236 0.75 19.80 7.54
N ASP A 237 1.91 20.33 7.87
CA ASP A 237 2.25 20.77 9.22
C ASP A 237 1.96 22.26 9.34
N GLU A 238 0.89 22.60 10.05
CA GLU A 238 0.44 23.98 10.26
C GLU A 238 1.47 24.85 11.02
N ALA A 239 2.35 24.24 11.81
CA ALA A 239 3.34 24.98 12.60
C ALA A 239 4.56 25.37 11.76
N THR A 240 5.00 24.49 10.86
CA THR A 240 6.19 24.71 10.03
C THR A 240 5.85 25.18 8.61
N GLY A 241 4.60 25.01 8.18
CA GLY A 241 4.18 25.20 6.79
C GLY A 241 4.62 24.08 5.86
N ALA A 242 5.25 23.01 6.37
CA ALA A 242 5.79 21.95 5.54
C ALA A 242 4.68 21.10 4.93
N ILE A 243 4.74 20.90 3.61
CA ILE A 243 3.83 20.04 2.86
C ILE A 243 4.58 18.77 2.43
N LYS A 244 3.94 17.61 2.56
CA LYS A 244 4.44 16.33 2.07
C LYS A 244 3.38 15.65 1.21
N ALA A 245 3.63 15.55 -0.10
CA ALA A 245 2.79 14.75 -0.99
C ALA A 245 2.87 13.27 -0.58
N LYS A 246 1.71 12.60 -0.49
CA LYS A 246 1.67 11.15 -0.26
C LYS A 246 1.87 10.43 -1.58
N THR A 247 2.81 9.49 -1.56
CA THR A 247 3.10 8.61 -2.67
C THR A 247 3.18 7.18 -2.16
N THR A 248 2.87 6.24 -3.04
CA THR A 248 2.96 4.81 -2.79
C THR A 248 4.08 4.23 -3.61
N SER A 249 4.98 3.50 -2.95
CA SER A 249 6.14 2.86 -3.59
C SER A 249 5.78 1.44 -4.04
N TYR A 250 6.22 1.04 -5.22
CA TYR A 250 5.98 -0.29 -5.78
C TYR A 250 7.12 -0.73 -6.71
N THR A 251 7.20 -2.02 -6.99
CA THR A 251 8.09 -2.55 -8.05
C THR A 251 7.30 -2.72 -9.32
N ALA A 252 7.64 -1.97 -10.36
CA ALA A 252 6.96 -1.98 -11.65
C ALA A 252 7.20 -3.30 -12.42
N ALA A 253 6.47 -3.50 -13.51
CA ALA A 253 6.60 -4.69 -14.35
C ALA A 253 7.99 -4.84 -15.00
N ASP A 254 8.74 -3.75 -15.13
CA ASP A 254 10.14 -3.73 -15.58
C ASP A 254 11.16 -4.10 -14.48
N GLY A 255 10.69 -4.32 -13.24
CA GLY A 255 11.51 -4.67 -12.09
C GLY A 255 12.13 -3.48 -11.36
N THR A 256 11.89 -2.24 -11.80
CA THR A 256 12.39 -1.03 -11.14
C THR A 256 11.44 -0.55 -10.04
N THR A 257 11.99 0.07 -8.99
CA THR A 257 11.17 0.75 -7.98
C THR A 257 10.66 2.08 -8.53
N LYS A 258 9.35 2.27 -8.51
CA LYS A 258 8.67 3.50 -8.90
C LYS A 258 7.74 3.95 -7.79
N THR A 259 7.29 5.20 -7.87
CA THR A 259 6.26 5.75 -6.98
C THR A 259 5.04 6.17 -7.80
N ALA A 260 3.88 6.18 -7.16
CA ALA A 260 2.66 6.74 -7.71
C ALA A 260 2.07 7.74 -6.72
N ALA A 261 1.56 8.87 -7.21
CA ALA A 261 0.90 9.87 -6.35
C ALA A 261 -0.46 9.35 -5.88
N ASN A 262 -0.76 9.52 -4.59
CA ASN A 262 -1.99 9.03 -3.99
C ASN A 262 -3.14 9.96 -4.32
N GLN A 263 -3.93 9.64 -5.35
CA GLN A 263 -5.11 10.39 -5.73
C GLN A 263 -6.28 10.07 -4.79
N LEU A 264 -7.05 11.07 -4.37
CA LEU A 264 -8.33 10.85 -3.70
C LEU A 264 -9.40 10.49 -4.74
N GLY A 265 -10.02 9.33 -4.55
CA GLY A 265 -10.98 8.75 -5.48
C GLY A 265 -11.68 7.52 -4.90
N GLY A 266 -11.76 6.45 -5.70
CA GLY A 266 -12.56 5.27 -5.40
C GLY A 266 -14.07 5.57 -5.38
N VAL A 267 -14.89 4.59 -4.98
CA VAL A 267 -16.35 4.72 -4.96
C VAL A 267 -16.82 5.86 -4.04
N ASP A 268 -16.15 6.06 -2.90
CA ASP A 268 -16.55 7.07 -1.92
C ASP A 268 -16.00 8.47 -2.21
N GLY A 269 -15.06 8.62 -3.15
CA GLY A 269 -14.45 9.89 -3.53
C GLY A 269 -13.32 10.37 -2.60
N LYS A 270 -13.02 9.60 -1.54
CA LYS A 270 -12.04 9.95 -0.51
C LYS A 270 -11.04 8.83 -0.21
N THR A 271 -11.07 7.75 -0.98
CA THR A 271 -10.14 6.64 -0.88
C THR A 271 -8.86 7.01 -1.63
N GLU A 272 -7.70 6.79 -1.01
CA GLU A 272 -6.42 6.94 -1.69
C GLU A 272 -6.23 5.80 -2.71
N VAL A 273 -6.17 6.18 -3.99
CA VAL A 273 -5.96 5.30 -5.13
C VAL A 273 -4.73 5.74 -5.91
N VAL A 274 -4.09 4.79 -6.57
CA VAL A 274 -2.93 5.03 -7.43
C VAL A 274 -3.20 4.52 -8.83
N THR A 275 -2.69 5.22 -9.84
CA THR A 275 -2.79 4.77 -11.23
C THR A 275 -1.43 4.24 -11.67
N ILE A 276 -1.37 2.97 -12.07
CA ILE A 276 -0.16 2.29 -12.53
C ILE A 276 -0.51 1.61 -13.85
N ASP A 277 0.24 1.91 -14.91
CA ASP A 277 0.05 1.35 -16.26
C ASP A 277 -1.41 1.39 -16.76
N GLY A 278 -2.10 2.50 -16.51
CA GLY A 278 -3.48 2.75 -16.94
C GLY A 278 -4.57 2.07 -16.10
N LYS A 279 -4.20 1.33 -15.05
CA LYS A 279 -5.13 0.71 -14.10
C LYS A 279 -5.12 1.43 -12.77
N THR A 280 -6.25 1.46 -12.07
CA THR A 280 -6.37 2.15 -10.80
C THR A 280 -6.47 1.14 -9.66
N TYR A 281 -5.58 1.25 -8.67
CA TYR A 281 -5.51 0.36 -7.52
C TYR A 281 -5.73 1.13 -6.22
N ASN A 282 -6.16 0.44 -5.16
CA ASN A 282 -6.09 1.03 -3.83
C ASN A 282 -4.62 1.24 -3.46
N ALA A 283 -4.25 2.42 -2.96
CA ALA A 283 -2.88 2.71 -2.55
C ALA A 283 -2.36 1.66 -1.54
N SER A 284 -3.21 1.28 -0.58
CA SER A 284 -2.89 0.25 0.42
C SER A 284 -2.65 -1.16 -0.14
N LYS A 285 -3.20 -1.50 -1.31
CA LYS A 285 -2.94 -2.77 -1.99
C LYS A 285 -1.70 -2.72 -2.88
N ALA A 286 -1.39 -1.55 -3.44
CA ALA A 286 -0.24 -1.35 -4.31
C ALA A 286 1.06 -1.09 -3.53
N GLU A 287 0.98 -0.67 -2.26
CA GLU A 287 2.13 -0.40 -1.40
C GLU A 287 3.05 -1.62 -1.26
N GLY A 288 4.29 -1.48 -1.72
CA GLY A 288 5.29 -2.53 -1.75
C GLY A 288 4.99 -3.69 -2.71
N HIS A 289 3.92 -3.60 -3.52
CA HIS A 289 3.55 -4.65 -4.46
C HIS A 289 4.59 -4.79 -5.58
N ASN A 290 4.82 -6.02 -6.04
CA ASN A 290 5.79 -6.31 -7.09
C ASN A 290 5.12 -6.85 -8.34
N PHE A 291 4.80 -5.95 -9.28
CA PHE A 291 4.14 -6.29 -10.54
C PHE A 291 5.01 -7.13 -11.48
N LYS A 292 6.34 -7.17 -11.28
CA LYS A 292 7.24 -8.07 -12.02
C LYS A 292 7.15 -9.52 -11.56
N ALA A 293 6.90 -9.75 -10.26
CA ALA A 293 6.75 -11.08 -9.66
C ALA A 293 5.29 -11.56 -9.64
N GLN A 294 4.36 -10.63 -9.44
CA GLN A 294 2.91 -10.86 -9.37
C GLN A 294 2.21 -9.80 -10.25
N PRO A 295 1.99 -10.08 -11.54
CA PRO A 295 1.40 -9.10 -12.45
C PRO A 295 -0.05 -8.73 -12.11
N ASP A 296 -0.77 -9.67 -11.48
CA ASP A 296 -2.19 -9.53 -11.19
C ASP A 296 -2.42 -8.90 -9.81
N LEU A 297 -3.17 -7.81 -9.80
CA LEU A 297 -3.66 -7.15 -8.59
C LEU A 297 -5.07 -6.64 -8.84
N ALA A 298 -5.94 -6.75 -7.83
CA ALA A 298 -7.31 -6.24 -7.91
C ALA A 298 -7.32 -4.72 -8.07
N GLU A 299 -7.98 -4.22 -9.11
CA GLU A 299 -8.26 -2.80 -9.28
C GLU A 299 -9.17 -2.28 -8.16
N ALA A 300 -9.09 -0.98 -7.89
CA ALA A 300 -10.01 -0.32 -6.99
C ALA A 300 -11.43 -0.38 -7.58
N ALA A 301 -12.43 -0.65 -6.74
CA ALA A 301 -13.81 -0.61 -7.16
C ALA A 301 -14.17 0.80 -7.70
N ALA A 302 -14.68 0.85 -8.93
CA ALA A 302 -15.05 2.11 -9.58
C ALA A 302 -16.46 2.60 -9.21
N LYS A 303 -17.35 1.68 -8.84
CA LYS A 303 -18.74 1.96 -8.45
C LYS A 303 -19.24 0.98 -7.38
N THR A 304 -20.36 1.33 -6.75
CA THR A 304 -21.10 0.39 -5.89
C THR A 304 -21.46 -0.85 -6.68
N THR A 305 -21.26 -2.03 -6.09
CA THR A 305 -21.58 -3.30 -6.72
C THR A 305 -23.08 -3.49 -6.86
N GLU A 306 -23.51 -3.78 -8.08
CA GLU A 306 -24.88 -4.20 -8.39
C GLU A 306 -25.08 -5.66 -8.00
N ASN A 307 -26.22 -5.98 -7.39
CA ASN A 307 -26.60 -7.32 -6.93
C ASN A 307 -25.49 -8.05 -6.14
N PRO A 308 -24.97 -7.46 -5.05
CA PRO A 308 -23.81 -8.02 -4.33
C PRO A 308 -24.08 -9.41 -3.77
N LEU A 309 -25.32 -9.72 -3.36
CA LEU A 309 -25.69 -11.05 -2.85
C LEU A 309 -25.57 -12.13 -3.92
N ALA A 310 -26.02 -11.87 -5.14
CA ALA A 310 -25.91 -12.83 -6.23
C ALA A 310 -24.44 -13.16 -6.57
N LYS A 311 -23.53 -12.17 -6.46
CA LYS A 311 -22.09 -12.40 -6.64
C LYS A 311 -21.51 -13.25 -5.51
N ILE A 312 -21.92 -12.99 -4.26
CA ILE A 312 -21.49 -13.79 -3.10
C ILE A 312 -22.01 -15.23 -3.20
N ASP A 313 -23.27 -15.42 -3.62
CA ASP A 313 -23.85 -16.76 -3.82
C ASP A 313 -23.11 -17.53 -4.92
N ALA A 314 -22.72 -16.86 -6.01
CA ALA A 314 -21.89 -17.47 -7.05
C ALA A 314 -20.52 -17.90 -6.52
N ALA A 315 -19.87 -17.08 -5.70
CA ALA A 315 -18.61 -17.42 -5.05
C ALA A 315 -18.75 -18.59 -4.06
N LEU A 316 -19.82 -18.61 -3.26
CA LEU A 316 -20.11 -19.72 -2.34
C LEU A 316 -20.35 -21.03 -3.11
N ALA A 317 -21.10 -20.97 -4.21
CA ALA A 317 -21.32 -22.14 -5.06
C ALA A 317 -20.01 -22.70 -5.65
N GLN A 318 -19.08 -21.84 -6.06
CA GLN A 318 -17.75 -22.26 -6.53
C GLN A 318 -16.93 -22.95 -5.42
N VAL A 319 -16.92 -22.38 -4.21
CA VAL A 319 -16.22 -22.98 -3.06
C VAL A 319 -16.85 -24.31 -2.67
N ASP A 320 -18.18 -24.41 -2.64
CA ASP A 320 -18.88 -25.63 -2.28
C ASP A 320 -18.72 -26.73 -3.34
N ALA A 321 -18.66 -26.38 -4.63
CA ALA A 321 -18.32 -27.32 -5.69
C ALA A 321 -16.93 -27.93 -5.48
N LEU A 322 -15.91 -27.11 -5.24
CA LEU A 322 -14.55 -27.60 -4.97
C LEU A 322 -14.49 -28.49 -3.71
N ARG A 323 -15.22 -28.12 -2.64
CA ARG A 323 -15.31 -28.94 -1.42
C ARG A 323 -15.97 -30.30 -1.68
N SER A 324 -17.01 -30.32 -2.51
CA SER A 324 -17.68 -31.55 -2.93
C SER A 324 -16.74 -32.46 -3.70
N ASP A 325 -15.99 -31.91 -4.68
CA ASP A 325 -15.04 -32.66 -5.49
C ASP A 325 -13.91 -33.25 -4.64
N LEU A 326 -13.34 -32.47 -3.72
CA LEU A 326 -12.33 -32.96 -2.76
C LEU A 326 -12.88 -34.05 -1.84
N GLY A 327 -14.14 -33.95 -1.41
CA GLY A 327 -14.80 -34.99 -0.62
C GLY A 327 -14.98 -36.30 -1.40
N ALA A 328 -15.36 -36.21 -2.68
CA ALA A 328 -15.46 -37.37 -3.56
C ALA A 328 -14.10 -38.06 -3.76
N VAL A 329 -13.03 -37.27 -3.96
CA VAL A 329 -11.66 -37.77 -4.09
C VAL A 329 -11.18 -38.44 -2.80
N GLN A 330 -11.49 -37.90 -1.62
CA GLN A 330 -11.20 -38.56 -0.33
C GLN A 330 -11.85 -39.95 -0.23
N ASN A 331 -13.10 -40.09 -0.68
CA ASN A 331 -13.78 -41.40 -0.71
C ASN A 331 -13.10 -42.39 -1.67
N ARG A 332 -12.61 -41.91 -2.82
CA ARG A 332 -11.85 -42.74 -3.77
C ARG A 332 -10.53 -43.23 -3.16
N PHE A 333 -9.79 -42.34 -2.48
CA PHE A 333 -8.55 -42.73 -1.78
C PHE A 333 -8.82 -43.74 -0.68
N ASN A 334 -9.85 -43.54 0.16
CA ASN A 334 -10.21 -44.49 1.21
C ASN A 334 -10.56 -45.88 0.64
N SER A 335 -11.27 -45.93 -0.47
CA SER A 335 -11.59 -47.18 -1.16
C SER A 335 -10.35 -47.87 -1.71
N ALA A 336 -9.43 -47.11 -2.33
CA ALA A 336 -8.15 -47.64 -2.78
C ALA A 336 -7.32 -48.20 -1.61
N ILE A 337 -7.26 -47.49 -0.47
CA ILE A 337 -6.57 -47.94 0.74
C ILE A 337 -7.13 -49.26 1.25
N THR A 338 -8.46 -49.39 1.37
CA THR A 338 -9.09 -50.65 1.81
C THR A 338 -8.78 -51.81 0.85
N ASN A 339 -8.85 -51.56 -0.45
CA ASN A 339 -8.55 -52.58 -1.47
C ASN A 339 -7.08 -53.01 -1.43
N LEU A 340 -6.15 -52.06 -1.35
CA LEU A 340 -4.72 -52.35 -1.20
C LEU A 340 -4.44 -53.13 0.08
N GLY A 341 -5.07 -52.76 1.20
CA GLY A 341 -4.92 -53.49 2.47
C GLY A 341 -5.35 -54.96 2.34
N ASN A 342 -6.49 -55.22 1.69
CA ASN A 342 -6.95 -56.59 1.42
C ASN A 342 -6.00 -57.36 0.50
N THR A 343 -5.52 -56.73 -0.57
CA THR A 343 -4.57 -57.33 -1.51
C THR A 343 -3.24 -57.65 -0.82
N VAL A 344 -2.71 -56.76 0.01
CA VAL A 344 -1.47 -56.99 0.79
C VAL A 344 -1.66 -58.16 1.75
N ASN A 345 -2.78 -58.23 2.48
CA ASN A 345 -3.06 -59.35 3.39
C ASN A 345 -3.12 -60.70 2.66
N ASN A 346 -3.81 -60.75 1.52
CA ASN A 346 -3.92 -61.96 0.71
C ASN A 346 -2.57 -62.38 0.11
N LEU A 347 -1.81 -61.43 -0.45
CA LEU A 347 -0.49 -61.70 -1.02
C LEU A 347 0.52 -62.10 0.05
N SER A 348 0.50 -61.46 1.23
CA SER A 348 1.35 -61.84 2.36
C SER A 348 1.04 -63.25 2.84
N SER A 349 -0.24 -63.63 2.89
CA SER A 349 -0.65 -65.00 3.27
C SER A 349 -0.24 -66.03 2.22
N ALA A 350 -0.36 -65.70 0.94
CA ALA A 350 0.08 -66.58 -0.16
C ALA A 350 1.59 -66.73 -0.18
N ARG A 351 2.34 -65.65 0.02
CA ARG A 351 3.80 -65.66 0.11
C ARG A 351 4.28 -66.48 1.30
N SER A 352 3.66 -66.32 2.48
CA SER A 352 3.94 -67.13 3.67
C SER A 352 3.74 -68.62 3.39
N ARG A 353 2.67 -69.04 2.70
CA ARG A 353 2.48 -70.46 2.33
C ARG A 353 3.54 -71.01 1.36
N ILE A 354 4.19 -70.15 0.58
CA ILE A 354 5.19 -70.56 -0.41
C ILE A 354 6.61 -70.53 0.19
N GLU A 355 6.93 -69.48 0.94
CA GLU A 355 8.27 -69.24 1.47
C GLU A 355 8.45 -69.81 2.89
N ASP A 356 7.42 -69.76 3.73
CA ASP A 356 7.52 -70.25 5.10
C ASP A 356 7.39 -71.77 5.11
N SER A 357 8.38 -72.44 5.70
CA SER A 357 8.34 -73.88 5.88
C SER A 357 7.49 -74.26 7.09
N ASP A 358 6.73 -75.34 6.95
CA ASP A 358 6.03 -75.92 8.08
C ASP A 358 7.04 -76.57 9.03
N TYR A 359 7.32 -75.88 10.13
CA TYR A 359 8.28 -76.29 11.15
C TYR A 359 8.02 -77.71 11.67
N ALA A 360 6.76 -78.14 11.75
CA ALA A 360 6.42 -79.49 12.20
C ALA A 360 6.96 -80.57 11.24
N THR A 361 6.87 -80.32 9.93
CA THR A 361 7.36 -81.22 8.90
C THR A 361 8.88 -81.17 8.78
N GLU A 362 9.47 -79.96 8.78
CA GLU A 362 10.92 -79.80 8.70
C GLU A 362 11.65 -80.41 9.91
N VAL A 363 11.14 -80.24 11.12
CA VAL A 363 11.71 -80.87 12.32
C VAL A 363 11.56 -82.40 12.26
N SER A 364 10.45 -82.90 11.76
CA SER A 364 10.25 -84.34 11.58
C SER A 364 11.23 -84.93 10.56
N ASN A 365 11.47 -84.22 9.45
CA ASN A 365 12.45 -84.60 8.43
C ASN A 365 13.89 -84.50 8.96
N MET A 366 14.23 -83.45 9.70
CA MET A 366 15.52 -83.30 10.37
C MET A 366 15.75 -84.41 11.39
N SER A 367 14.76 -84.72 12.24
CA SER A 367 14.84 -85.80 13.22
C SER A 367 14.97 -87.16 12.54
N ARG A 368 14.20 -87.42 11.46
CA ARG A 368 14.36 -88.61 10.62
C ARG A 368 15.77 -88.68 10.03
N ALA A 369 16.30 -87.58 9.50
CA ALA A 369 17.65 -87.51 8.94
C ALA A 369 18.73 -87.75 10.01
N GLN A 370 18.57 -87.23 11.22
CA GLN A 370 19.45 -87.49 12.37
C GLN A 370 19.41 -88.95 12.81
N ILE A 371 18.22 -89.55 12.89
CA ILE A 371 18.06 -90.99 13.18
C ILE A 371 18.70 -91.83 12.07
N LEU A 372 18.50 -91.46 10.80
CA LEU A 372 19.14 -92.15 9.66
C LEU A 372 20.67 -92.01 9.69
N GLN A 373 21.20 -90.85 10.08
CA GLN A 373 22.65 -90.68 10.26
C GLN A 373 23.18 -91.54 11.42
N GLN A 374 22.46 -91.62 12.55
CA GLN A 374 22.83 -92.48 13.69
C GLN A 374 22.70 -93.98 13.36
N ALA A 375 21.65 -94.37 12.64
CA ALA A 375 21.49 -95.74 12.14
C ALA A 375 22.54 -96.07 11.08
N GLY A 376 22.86 -95.13 10.18
CA GLY A 376 23.90 -95.27 9.18
C GLY A 376 25.29 -95.46 9.80
N THR A 377 25.63 -94.70 10.85
CA THR A 377 26.89 -94.90 11.58
C THR A 377 26.91 -96.20 12.37
N SER A 378 25.78 -96.64 12.94
CA SER A 378 25.65 -97.93 13.62
C SER A 378 25.76 -99.12 12.66
N VAL A 379 25.10 -99.06 11.50
CA VAL A 379 25.22 -100.06 10.42
C VAL A 379 26.63 -100.04 9.82
N LEU A 380 27.26 -98.87 9.68
CA LEU A 380 28.66 -98.78 9.26
C LEU A 380 29.59 -99.45 10.29
N ALA A 381 29.36 -99.25 11.59
CA ALA A 381 30.10 -99.92 12.65
C ALA A 381 29.88 -101.45 12.63
N GLN A 382 28.65 -101.90 12.41
CA GLN A 382 28.31 -103.32 12.31
C GLN A 382 28.88 -103.96 11.02
N ALA A 383 28.82 -103.26 9.89
CA ALA A 383 29.45 -103.66 8.63
C ALA A 383 30.98 -103.73 8.74
N ASN A 384 31.61 -102.87 9.55
CA ASN A 384 33.04 -102.96 9.85
C ASN A 384 33.39 -104.16 10.77
N GLN A 385 32.46 -104.64 11.61
CA GLN A 385 32.64 -105.80 12.50
C GLN A 385 32.35 -107.15 11.82
N VAL A 386 31.47 -107.20 10.82
CA VAL A 386 31.11 -108.44 10.11
C VAL A 386 32.34 -109.16 9.52
N PRO A 387 33.28 -108.49 8.82
CA PRO A 387 34.52 -109.11 8.36
C PRO A 387 35.40 -109.62 9.52
N GLN A 388 35.43 -108.91 10.65
CA GLN A 388 36.27 -109.25 11.81
C GLN A 388 35.74 -110.47 12.57
N ASN A 389 34.41 -110.60 12.71
CA ASN A 389 33.78 -111.76 13.34
C ASN A 389 33.91 -113.03 12.47
N VAL A 390 33.83 -112.91 11.15
CA VAL A 390 34.08 -114.03 10.22
C VAL A 390 35.54 -114.48 10.30
N LEU A 391 36.49 -113.56 10.43
CA LEU A 391 37.91 -113.89 10.64
C LEU A 391 38.20 -114.47 12.04
N SER A 392 37.39 -114.15 13.06
CA SER A 392 37.51 -114.71 14.41
C SER A 392 36.93 -116.12 14.54
N LEU A 393 35.92 -116.49 13.76
CA LEU A 393 35.28 -117.82 13.77
C LEU A 393 36.05 -118.86 12.94
N LEU A 394 37.01 -118.42 12.11
CA LEU A 394 37.87 -119.25 11.27
C LEU A 394 39.27 -119.47 11.88
N ARG A 395 39.51 -119.07 13.13
CA ARG A 395 40.79 -119.26 13.82
C ARG A 395 40.73 -120.30 14.93
#